data_AF-A0A0A7LUG4-F1
#
_entry.id   AF-A0A0A7LUG4-F1
#
_cell.length_a   1.000
_cell.length_b   1.000
_cell.length_c   1.000
_cell.angle_alpha   90.00
_cell.angle_beta   90.00
_cell.angle_gamma   90.00
#
_symmetry.space_group_name_H-M   'P 1'
#
loop_
_entity.id
_entity.type
_entity.pdbx_description
1 polymer ?
#
loop_
_entity_poly.entity_id
_entity_poly.type
_entity_poly.pdbx_seq_one_letter_code
_entity_poly.pdbx_strand_id
1 'polypeptide(L)'
;MRVTRSLICGSDLPLYHGLVPDTRVGMTFGHEFTGIVEAVGSGVQKLKVGDHVLVPFNIACGSCPFCKQELFGNCHEANPGKRRNQ
;
A
#
# COMPACT_ATOMS: atom_id res chain seq x y z
N MET A 1 8.36 10.64 -0.25
CA MET A 1 9.21 9.46 0.06
C MET A 1 9.97 9.19 -1.20
N ARG A 2 11.28 8.93 -1.09
CA ARG A 2 12.12 8.58 -2.23
C ARG A 2 12.30 7.07 -2.31
N VAL A 3 11.73 6.45 -3.34
CA VAL A 3 11.93 5.03 -3.62
C VAL A 3 13.38 4.79 -4.04
N THR A 4 14.03 3.79 -3.46
CA THR A 4 15.42 3.42 -3.78
C THR A 4 15.51 2.11 -4.55
N ARG A 5 14.60 1.18 -4.28
CA ARG A 5 14.47 -0.11 -4.99
C ARG A 5 13.00 -0.49 -5.08
N SER A 6 12.61 -1.08 -6.22
CA SER A 6 11.31 -1.69 -6.40
C SER A 6 11.48 -3.01 -7.14
N LEU A 7 10.59 -3.96 -6.84
CA LEU A 7 10.54 -5.29 -7.44
C LEU A 7 9.26 -5.39 -8.27
N ILE A 8 9.26 -6.34 -9.22
CA ILE A 8 8.09 -6.69 -10.02
C ILE A 8 7.52 -7.97 -9.43
N CYS A 9 6.24 -7.93 -9.08
CA CYS A 9 5.51 -9.09 -8.60
C CYS A 9 4.76 -9.75 -9.76
N GLY A 10 4.47 -11.05 -9.65
CA GLY A 10 3.62 -11.74 -10.64
C GLY A 10 2.21 -11.13 -10.74
N SER A 11 1.71 -10.52 -9.66
CA SER A 11 0.43 -9.80 -9.62
C SER A 11 0.43 -8.50 -10.43
N ASP A 12 1.60 -7.94 -10.78
CA ASP A 12 1.70 -6.78 -11.66
C ASP A 12 1.42 -7.15 -13.12
N LEU A 13 1.66 -8.41 -13.52
CA LEU A 13 1.56 -8.85 -14.93
C LEU A 13 0.12 -8.78 -15.48
N PRO A 14 -0.93 -9.28 -14.78
CA PRO A 14 -2.30 -9.11 -15.23
C PRO A 14 -2.72 -7.64 -15.35
N LEU A 15 -2.20 -6.76 -14.47
CA LEU A 15 -2.48 -5.32 -14.53
C LEU A 15 -1.85 -4.71 -15.78
N TYR A 16 -0.58 -5.02 -16.03
CA TYR A 16 0.17 -4.57 -17.20
C TYR A 16 -0.45 -5.03 -18.52
N HIS A 17 -0.98 -6.26 -18.57
CA HIS A 17 -1.67 -6.79 -19.76
C HIS A 17 -3.13 -6.33 -19.90
N GLY A 18 -3.64 -5.46 -19.02
CA GLY A 18 -5.01 -4.95 -19.12
C GLY A 18 -6.09 -5.99 -18.83
N LEU A 19 -5.76 -7.06 -18.09
CA LEU A 19 -6.67 -8.16 -17.77
C LEU A 19 -7.54 -7.88 -16.53
N VAL A 20 -7.32 -6.75 -15.86
CA VAL A 20 -8.06 -6.35 -14.65
C VAL A 20 -8.82 -5.05 -14.92
N PRO A 21 -10.11 -4.95 -14.56
CA PRO A 21 -10.86 -3.70 -14.64
C PRO A 21 -10.16 -2.57 -13.87
N ASP A 22 -10.26 -1.34 -14.37
CA ASP A 22 -9.67 -0.13 -13.78
C ASP A 22 -8.14 0.05 -13.84
N THR A 23 -7.40 -0.72 -14.65
CA THR A 23 -5.99 -0.39 -14.98
C THR A 23 -5.90 0.66 -16.09
N ARG A 24 -6.48 1.84 -15.84
CA ARG A 24 -6.52 2.92 -16.83
C ARG A 24 -5.12 3.46 -17.09
N VAL A 25 -4.88 3.87 -18.33
CA VAL A 25 -3.67 4.61 -18.73
C VAL A 25 -3.51 5.82 -17.80
N GLY A 26 -2.33 5.93 -17.17
CA GLY A 26 -2.02 6.99 -16.20
C GLY A 26 -2.00 6.56 -14.74
N MET A 27 -2.34 5.30 -14.42
CA MET A 27 -2.12 4.77 -13.07
C MET A 27 -0.69 4.28 -12.86
N THR A 28 -0.13 4.55 -11.67
CA THR A 28 1.18 4.03 -11.26
C THR A 28 1.04 2.62 -10.71
N PHE A 29 1.85 1.69 -11.22
CA PHE A 29 1.95 0.32 -10.72
C PHE A 29 3.12 0.14 -9.74
N GLY A 30 3.12 -1.00 -9.07
CA GLY A 30 4.15 -1.39 -8.11
C GLY A 30 3.66 -1.32 -6.66
N HIS A 31 3.90 -2.40 -5.93
CA HIS A 31 3.52 -2.56 -4.53
C HIS A 31 4.60 -3.26 -3.69
N GLU A 32 5.79 -3.43 -4.28
CA GLU A 32 6.96 -4.01 -3.65
C GLU A 32 8.13 -3.04 -3.78
N PHE A 33 8.38 -2.26 -2.72
CA PHE A 33 9.46 -1.27 -2.74
C PHE A 33 10.02 -0.95 -1.36
N THR A 34 11.25 -0.43 -1.39
CA THR A 34 11.95 0.15 -0.25
C THR A 34 12.33 1.59 -0.58
N GLY A 35 12.51 2.41 0.44
CA GLY A 35 12.81 3.82 0.24
C GLY A 35 13.27 4.54 1.48
N ILE A 36 13.41 5.85 1.32
CA ILE A 36 13.77 6.78 2.40
C ILE A 36 12.63 7.77 2.60
N VAL A 37 12.23 7.98 3.84
CA VAL A 37 11.23 8.98 4.22
C VAL A 37 11.77 10.37 3.91
N GLU A 38 11.09 11.10 3.04
CA GLU A 38 11.52 12.42 2.55
C GLU A 38 10.74 13.55 3.23
N ALA A 39 9.49 13.29 3.60
CA ALA A 39 8.62 14.18 4.32
C ALA A 39 7.62 13.35 5.14
N VAL A 40 7.10 13.93 6.22
CA VAL A 40 6.05 13.33 7.07
C VAL A 40 4.94 14.35 7.30
N GLY A 41 3.69 13.88 7.41
CA GLY A 41 2.56 14.72 7.80
C GLY A 41 2.51 14.96 9.31
N SER A 42 1.74 15.96 9.75
CA SER A 42 1.64 16.36 11.17
C SER A 42 1.12 15.26 12.12
N GLY A 43 0.36 14.29 11.61
CA GLY A 43 -0.15 13.16 12.38
C GLY A 43 0.81 11.98 12.54
N VAL A 44 2.00 12.01 11.92
CA VAL A 44 2.95 10.89 11.95
C VAL A 44 3.83 10.99 13.19
N GLN A 45 3.80 9.96 14.03
CA GLN A 45 4.54 9.94 15.30
C GLN A 45 5.69 8.92 15.34
N LYS A 46 5.67 7.92 14.45
CA LYS A 46 6.57 6.74 14.51
C LYS A 46 7.68 6.74 13.45
N LEU A 47 7.64 7.66 12.50
CA LEU A 47 8.61 7.77 11.40
C LEU A 47 9.15 9.20 11.35
N LYS A 48 10.39 9.36 10.93
CA LYS A 48 11.02 10.66 10.69
C LYS A 48 11.69 10.71 9.32
N VAL A 49 11.92 11.93 8.82
CA VAL A 49 12.69 12.16 7.60
C VAL A 49 14.07 11.51 7.73
N GLY A 50 14.50 10.81 6.69
CA GLY A 50 15.75 10.04 6.65
C GLY A 50 15.62 8.57 7.03
N ASP A 51 14.50 8.13 7.61
CA ASP A 51 14.32 6.70 7.93
C ASP A 51 14.29 5.85 6.64
N HIS A 52 14.99 4.70 6.69
CA HIS A 52 14.91 3.67 5.68
C HIS A 52 13.74 2.75 5.97
N VAL A 53 12.86 2.54 4.98
CA VAL A 53 11.60 1.81 5.16
C VAL A 53 11.41 0.75 4.08
N LEU A 54 10.86 -0.40 4.51
CA LEU A 54 10.22 -1.39 3.66
C LEU A 54 8.71 -1.13 3.69
N VAL A 55 8.07 -1.09 2.52
CA VAL A 55 6.62 -0.87 2.43
C VAL A 55 5.92 -2.20 2.11
N PRO A 56 5.10 -2.74 3.03
CA PRO A 56 4.28 -3.90 2.71
C PRO A 56 3.16 -3.52 1.73
N PHE A 57 2.76 -4.46 0.88
CA PHE A 57 1.70 -4.19 -0.11
C PHE A 57 0.32 -3.98 0.53
N ASN A 58 0.09 -4.55 1.73
CA ASN A 58 -1.15 -4.35 2.47
C ASN A 58 -1.18 -2.95 3.09
N ILE A 59 -2.17 -2.15 2.70
CA ILE A 59 -2.54 -0.94 3.41
C ILE A 59 -3.41 -1.35 4.60
N ALA A 60 -3.03 -0.92 5.80
CA ALA A 60 -3.76 -1.24 7.04
C ALA A 60 -3.83 -0.03 7.98
N CYS A 61 -5.00 0.17 8.61
CA CYS A 61 -5.20 1.29 9.55
C CYS A 61 -4.65 1.02 10.96
N GLY A 62 -4.41 -0.24 11.31
CA GLY A 62 -3.91 -0.62 12.64
C GLY A 62 -4.97 -0.58 13.76
N SER A 63 -6.24 -0.25 13.49
CA SER A 63 -7.24 -0.02 14.54
C SER A 63 -8.58 -0.75 14.36
N CYS A 64 -8.93 -1.24 13.17
CA CYS A 64 -10.17 -1.99 12.95
C CYS A 64 -10.10 -3.41 13.57
N PRO A 65 -11.24 -4.13 13.72
CA PRO A 65 -11.26 -5.46 14.33
C PRO A 65 -10.28 -6.47 13.69
N PHE A 66 -10.09 -6.40 12.37
CA PHE A 66 -9.16 -7.25 11.64
C PHE A 66 -7.70 -6.85 11.91
N CYS A 67 -7.37 -5.56 11.87
CA CYS A 67 -6.02 -5.10 12.19
C CYS A 67 -5.62 -5.41 13.64
N LYS A 68 -6.56 -5.35 14.60
CA LYS A 68 -6.30 -5.74 16.00
C LYS A 68 -6.01 -7.23 16.18
N GLN A 69 -6.47 -8.06 15.24
CA GLN A 69 -6.17 -9.49 15.16
C GLN A 69 -4.99 -9.78 14.23
N GLU A 70 -4.25 -8.76 13.80
CA GLU A 70 -3.11 -8.87 12.87
C GLU A 70 -3.49 -9.40 11.46
N LEU A 71 -4.79 -9.40 11.14
CA LEU A 71 -5.31 -9.74 9.81
C LEU A 71 -5.26 -8.53 8.88
N PHE A 72 -4.06 -8.00 8.63
CA PHE A 72 -3.84 -6.74 7.91
C PHE A 72 -4.35 -6.75 6.47
N GLY A 73 -4.39 -7.91 5.81
CA GLY A 73 -4.96 -8.08 4.48
C GLY A 73 -6.48 -7.85 4.40
N ASN A 74 -7.17 -7.92 5.53
CA ASN A 74 -8.62 -7.76 5.65
C ASN A 74 -8.98 -6.40 6.29
N CYS A 75 -8.12 -5.40 6.18
CA CYS A 75 -8.37 -4.10 6.75
C CYS A 75 -9.63 -3.44 6.14
N HIS A 76 -10.66 -3.21 6.97
CA HIS A 76 -11.90 -2.54 6.56
C HIS A 76 -11.70 -1.09 6.09
N GLU A 77 -10.71 -0.41 6.64
CA GLU A 77 -10.46 1.00 6.33
C GLU A 77 -9.70 1.21 5.04
N ALA A 78 -8.94 0.21 4.59
CA ALA A 78 -8.06 0.32 3.44
C ALA A 78 -8.80 0.40 2.10
N ASN A 79 -10.03 -0.13 2.02
CA ASN A 79 -10.81 -0.12 0.79
C ASN A 79 -12.28 0.26 1.04
N PRO A 80 -12.57 1.58 1.22
CA PRO A 80 -13.90 2.06 1.61
C PRO A 80 -15.02 1.64 0.66
N GLY A 81 -14.73 1.53 -0.64
CA GLY A 81 -15.70 1.10 -1.66
C GLY A 81 -16.15 -0.36 -1.53
N LYS A 82 -15.37 -1.22 -0.87
CA LYS A 82 -15.70 -2.65 -0.69
C LYS A 82 -16.51 -2.95 0.57
N ARG A 83 -16.72 -1.97 1.47
CA ARG A 83 -17.51 -2.16 2.70
C ARG A 83 -19.00 -2.43 2.47
N ARG A 84 -19.52 -2.18 1.26
CA ARG A 84 -20.96 -2.37 0.98
C ARG A 84 -21.41 -3.83 0.93
N ASN A 85 -20.49 -4.79 0.83
CA ASN A 85 -20.80 -6.21 0.61
C ASN A 85 -20.06 -7.17 1.58
N GLN A 86 -19.66 -6.70 2.76
CA GLN A 86 -19.12 -7.55 3.85
C GLN A 86 -19.95 -7.39 5.12
#